data_AF-A0A7C1LIE3-F1
#
_entry.id   AF-A0A7C1LIE3-F1
#
_cell.length_a   1.000
_cell.length_b   1.000
_cell.length_c   1.000
_cell.angle_alpha   90.00
_cell.angle_beta   90.00
_cell.angle_gamma   90.00
#
_symmetry.space_group_name_H-M   'P 1'
#
loop_
_entity.id
_entity.type
_entity.pdbx_description
1 polymer ?
#
loop_
_entity_poly.entity_id
_entity_poly.type
_entity_poly.pdbx_seq_one_letter_code
_entity_poly.pdbx_strand_id
1 'polypeptide(L)'
;MNIEMVKKYPPDTSIGTLLALGVKATTDGMKSHAIFNVAKGKVAEAMNRMTTQYQEYAMEIEGLRYGIEVFMDMAEAYKVLKMEAPEQ
;
A
#
# COMPACT_ATOMS: atom_id res chain seq x y z
N MET A 1 -0.48 12.40 12.15
CA MET A 1 0.69 11.88 11.43
C MET A 1 1.93 12.49 12.06
N ASN A 2 2.85 11.69 12.61
CA ASN A 2 4.07 12.21 13.26
C ASN A 2 5.01 12.82 12.19
N ILE A 3 5.53 14.03 12.43
CA ILE A 3 6.41 14.74 11.50
C ILE A 3 7.73 13.97 11.29
N GLU A 4 8.20 13.25 12.31
CA GLU A 4 9.44 12.46 12.22
C GLU A 4 9.29 11.31 11.23
N MET A 5 8.12 10.67 11.20
CA MET A 5 7.83 9.58 10.28
C MET A 5 7.71 10.03 8.82
N VAL A 6 7.20 11.24 8.57
CA VAL A 6 7.18 11.82 7.22
C VAL A 6 8.59 12.09 6.72
N LYS A 7 9.54 12.46 7.60
CA LYS A 7 10.95 12.64 7.25
C LYS A 7 11.65 11.31 6.99
N LYS A 8 11.34 10.27 7.77
CA LYS A 8 11.92 8.93 7.62
C LYS A 8 11.41 8.22 6.37
N TYR A 9 10.14 8.43 6.02
CA TYR A 9 9.48 7.85 4.85
C TYR A 9 8.89 8.94 3.95
N PRO A 10 9.72 9.70 3.22
CA PRO A 10 9.23 10.72 2.32
C PRO A 10 8.37 10.10 1.21
N PRO A 11 7.42 10.84 0.61
CA PRO A 11 6.71 10.39 -0.57
C PRO A 11 7.69 10.02 -1.70
N ASP A 12 7.51 8.84 -2.28
CA ASP A 12 8.33 8.34 -3.38
C ASP A 12 7.44 8.00 -4.58
N THR A 13 7.34 8.96 -5.50
CA THR A 13 6.52 8.83 -6.71
C THR A 13 7.10 7.87 -7.74
N SER A 14 8.34 7.39 -7.56
CA SER A 14 8.95 6.39 -8.45
C SER A 14 8.44 4.97 -8.17
N ILE A 15 7.96 4.71 -6.95
CA ILE A 15 7.43 3.40 -6.54
C ILE A 15 5.93 3.32 -6.85
N GLY A 16 5.18 4.37 -6.58
CA GLY A 16 3.74 4.39 -6.84
C GLY A 16 3.10 5.75 -6.68
N THR A 17 1.88 5.86 -7.18
CA THR A 17 1.06 7.09 -7.12
C THR A 17 -0.21 6.81 -6.35
N LEU A 18 -0.56 7.69 -5.41
CA LEU A 18 -1.83 7.63 -4.70
C LEU A 18 -2.98 7.92 -5.68
N LEU A 19 -3.90 6.98 -5.82
CA LEU A 19 -5.10 7.11 -6.66
C LEU A 19 -6.31 7.63 -5.86
N ALA A 20 -6.47 7.13 -4.64
CA ALA A 20 -7.59 7.49 -3.79
C ALA A 20 -7.22 7.37 -2.31
N LEU A 21 -7.73 8.29 -1.49
CA LEU A 21 -7.64 8.24 -0.04
C LEU A 21 -9.01 8.53 0.55
N GLY A 22 -9.58 7.54 1.21
CA GLY A 22 -10.80 7.67 2.00
C GLY A 22 -10.47 7.63 3.48
N VAL A 23 -11.04 8.54 4.26
CA VAL A 23 -10.96 8.53 5.72
C VAL A 23 -12.37 8.58 6.28
N LYS A 24 -12.66 7.74 7.26
CA LYS A 24 -13.92 7.80 8.01
C LYS A 24 -13.68 7.67 9.51
N ALA A 25 -14.53 8.34 10.29
CA ALA A 25 -14.64 8.06 11.71
C ALA A 25 -15.34 6.69 11.92
N THR A 26 -14.92 5.98 12.96
CA THR A 26 -15.56 4.75 13.45
C THR A 26 -15.84 4.91 14.95
N THR A 27 -16.56 3.96 15.54
CA THR A 27 -16.74 3.91 17.00
C THR A 27 -15.41 3.76 17.75
N ASP A 28 -14.39 3.22 17.07
CA ASP A 28 -13.09 2.86 17.65
C ASP A 28 -11.97 3.84 17.21
N GLY A 29 -12.33 4.99 16.63
CA GLY A 29 -11.40 6.01 16.17
C GLY A 29 -11.56 6.35 14.69
N MET A 30 -10.52 6.10 13.89
CA MET A 30 -10.50 6.43 12.46
C MET A 30 -10.06 5.24 11.62
N LYS A 31 -10.62 5.11 10.42
CA LYS A 31 -10.16 4.17 9.40
C LYS A 31 -9.80 4.91 8.13
N SER A 32 -8.59 4.71 7.63
CA SER A 32 -8.15 5.16 6.31
C SER A 32 -8.07 3.99 5.32
N HIS A 33 -8.42 4.24 4.07
CA HIS A 33 -8.13 3.36 2.94
C HIS A 33 -7.42 4.18 1.87
N ALA A 34 -6.22 3.74 1.52
CA ALA A 34 -5.41 4.36 0.48
C ALA A 34 -5.20 3.36 -0.65
N ILE A 35 -5.53 3.76 -1.87
CA ILE A 35 -5.31 2.96 -3.08
C ILE A 35 -4.14 3.58 -3.82
N PHE A 36 -3.13 2.78 -4.10
CA PHE A 36 -1.94 3.21 -4.85
C PHE A 36 -1.85 2.43 -6.17
N ASN A 37 -1.49 3.13 -7.23
CA ASN A 37 -0.99 2.51 -8.44
C ASN A 37 0.51 2.29 -8.29
N VAL A 38 0.96 1.04 -8.24
CA VAL A 38 2.38 0.71 -8.11
C VAL A 38 3.01 0.63 -9.49
N ALA A 39 4.19 1.22 -9.66
CA ALA A 39 4.90 1.17 -10.93
C ALA A 39 5.24 -0.28 -11.33
N LYS A 40 5.23 -0.56 -12.64
CA LYS A 40 5.49 -1.90 -13.17
C LYS A 40 6.82 -2.44 -12.66
N GLY A 41 6.80 -3.67 -12.12
CA GLY A 41 7.99 -4.33 -11.56
C GLY A 41 8.45 -3.82 -10.20
N LYS A 42 7.75 -2.85 -9.59
CA LYS A 42 8.08 -2.28 -8.27
C LYS A 42 7.26 -2.86 -7.12
N VAL A 43 6.40 -3.86 -7.36
CA VAL A 43 5.54 -4.47 -6.33
C VAL A 43 6.32 -4.95 -5.11
N ALA A 44 7.43 -5.68 -5.30
CA ALA A 44 8.24 -6.17 -4.18
C ALA A 44 8.87 -5.03 -3.36
N GLU A 45 9.34 -3.98 -4.05
CA GLU A 45 9.91 -2.79 -3.40
C GLU A 45 8.84 -2.00 -2.62
N ALA A 46 7.65 -1.81 -3.23
CA ALA A 46 6.51 -1.20 -2.59
C ALA A 46 6.07 -1.96 -1.34
N MET A 47 5.96 -3.29 -1.43
CA MET A 47 5.59 -4.15 -0.30
C MET A 47 6.60 -4.08 0.84
N ASN A 48 7.90 -4.14 0.54
CA ASN A 48 8.95 -4.01 1.55
C ASN A 48 8.92 -2.65 2.24
N ARG A 49 8.74 -1.57 1.47
CA ARG A 49 8.65 -0.21 2.00
C ARG A 49 7.43 -0.03 2.90
N MET A 50 6.25 -0.41 2.40
CA MET A 50 4.99 -0.26 3.14
C MET A 50 4.98 -1.13 4.40
N THR A 51 5.44 -2.38 4.31
CA THR A 51 5.47 -3.27 5.48
C THR A 51 6.38 -2.71 6.56
N THR A 52 7.59 -2.29 6.20
CA THR A 52 8.53 -1.68 7.16
C THR A 52 7.90 -0.43 7.81
N GLN A 53 7.36 0.48 7.00
CA GLN A 53 6.74 1.71 7.48
C GLN A 53 5.57 1.44 8.44
N TYR A 54 4.64 0.57 8.07
CA TYR A 54 3.46 0.29 8.89
C TYR A 54 3.78 -0.54 10.13
N GLN A 55 4.79 -1.41 10.09
CA GLN A 55 5.30 -2.09 11.28
C GLN A 55 5.82 -1.08 12.30
N GLU A 56 6.64 -0.13 11.88
CA GLU A 56 7.13 0.92 12.78
C GLU A 56 5.99 1.79 13.30
N TYR A 57 5.02 2.16 12.46
CA TYR A 57 3.84 2.92 12.91
C TYR A 57 3.05 2.15 13.96
N ALA A 58 2.89 0.83 13.78
CA ALA A 58 2.17 -0.01 14.73
C ALA A 58 2.92 -0.20 16.05
N MET A 59 4.24 -0.06 16.06
CA MET A 59 5.06 -0.07 17.28
C MET A 59 4.97 1.25 18.05
N GLU A 60 4.88 2.39 17.36
CA GLU A 60 4.82 3.72 17.99
C GLU A 60 3.40 4.16 18.37
N ILE A 61 2.38 3.69 17.64
CA ILE A 61 1.00 4.12 17.80
C ILE A 61 0.19 2.98 18.40
N GLU A 62 -0.06 3.06 19.72
CA GLU A 62 -0.87 2.09 20.44
C GLU A 62 -2.26 1.93 19.79
N GLY A 63 -2.67 0.67 19.56
CA GLY A 63 -3.96 0.34 18.95
C GLY A 63 -4.02 0.47 17.44
N LEU A 64 -2.96 0.93 16.75
CA LEU A 64 -2.93 0.98 15.30
C LEU A 64 -2.97 -0.43 14.70
N ARG A 65 -3.88 -0.62 13.75
CA ARG A 65 -4.00 -1.83 12.93
C ARG A 65 -3.93 -1.45 11.47
N TYR A 66 -3.25 -2.25 10.67
CA TYR A 66 -3.13 -2.03 9.23
C TYR A 66 -3.29 -3.35 8.47
N GLY A 67 -3.66 -3.23 7.20
CA GLY A 67 -3.72 -4.32 6.24
C GLY A 67 -3.23 -3.81 4.89
N ILE A 68 -2.58 -4.68 4.13
CA ILE A 68 -2.11 -4.39 2.77
C ILE A 68 -2.69 -5.46 1.87
N GLU A 69 -3.42 -5.03 0.85
CA GLU A 69 -3.98 -5.89 -0.19
C GLU A 69 -3.33 -5.52 -1.53
N VAL A 70 -2.90 -6.53 -2.28
CA VAL A 70 -2.29 -6.35 -3.60
C VAL A 70 -3.27 -6.81 -4.66
N PHE A 71 -3.68 -5.88 -5.51
CA PHE A 71 -4.49 -6.17 -6.69
C PHE A 71 -3.56 -6.22 -7.90
N MET A 72 -3.57 -7.36 -8.58
CA MET A 72 -2.83 -7.55 -9.84
C MET A 72 -3.74 -7.17 -11.00
N ASP A 73 -3.16 -6.63 -12.07
CA ASP A 73 -3.90 -6.57 -13.33
C ASP A 73 -4.12 -8.00 -13.90
N MET A 74 -4.99 -8.12 -14.90
CA MET A 74 -5.29 -9.41 -15.52
C MET A 74 -4.04 -10.07 -16.09
N ALA A 75 -3.14 -9.33 -16.74
CA ALA A 75 -1.93 -9.91 -17.33
C ALA A 75 -0.98 -10.46 -16.25
N GLU A 76 -0.82 -9.73 -15.15
CA GLU A 76 -0.01 -10.13 -13.99
C GLU A 76 -0.62 -11.36 -13.29
N ALA A 77 -1.95 -11.38 -13.09
CA ALA A 77 -2.65 -12.51 -12.50
C ALA A 77 -2.47 -13.79 -13.33
N TYR A 78 -2.63 -13.69 -14.65
CA TYR A 78 -2.47 -14.84 -15.56
C TYR A 78 -1.02 -15.34 -15.62
N LYS A 79 -0.04 -14.42 -15.56
CA LYS A 79 1.38 -14.79 -15.47
C LYS A 79 1.69 -15.59 -14.19
N VAL A 80 1.10 -15.22 -13.04
CA VAL A 80 1.24 -15.98 -11.79
C VAL A 80 0.60 -17.36 -11.91
N LEU A 81 -0.54 -17.45 -12.57
CA LEU A 81 -1.27 -18.70 -12.80
C LEU A 81 -0.66 -19.59 -13.90
N LYS A 82 0.38 -19.11 -14.61
CA LYS A 82 0.97 -19.76 -15.79
C LYS A 82 -0.05 -20.03 -16.90
N MET A 83 -0.99 -19.11 -17.09
CA MET A 83 -2.03 -19.15 -18.11
C MET A 83 -1.81 -18.04 -19.13
N GLU A 84 -2.30 -18.22 -20.36
CA GLU A 84 -2.35 -17.14 -21.34
C GLU A 84 -3.52 -16.20 -21.03
N ALA A 85 -3.26 -14.90 -20.96
CA ALA A 85 -4.29 -13.91 -20.72
C ALA A 85 -5.25 -13.87 -21.93
N PRO A 86 -6.58 -13.84 -21.73
CA PRO A 86 -7.53 -13.69 -22.82
C PRO A 86 -7.32 -12.35 -23.52
N GLU A 87 -7.43 -12.34 -24.85
CA GLU A 87 -7.36 -11.11 -25.65
C GLU A 87 -8.48 -10.15 -25.21
N GLN A 88 -8.10 -8.90 -24.90
CA GLN A 88 -9.02 -7.82 -24.52
C GLN A 88 -9.36 -6.95 -25.72
#